data_AF-A0A924P9E3-F1
#
_entry.id   AF-A0A924P9E3-F1
#
_cell.length_a   1.000
_cell.length_b   1.000
_cell.length_c   1.000
_cell.angle_alpha   90.00
_cell.angle_beta   90.00
_cell.angle_gamma   90.00
#
_symmetry.space_group_name_H-M   'P 1'
#
loop_
_entity.id
_entity.type
_entity.pdbx_description
1 polymer ?
#
loop_
_entity_poly.entity_id
_entity_poly.type
_entity_poly.pdbx_seq_one_letter_code
_entity_poly.pdbx_strand_id
1 'polypeptide(L)'
;MSERRTYSADLVIDGRPIHEIVIDPHYEAKHEDIDDVLILELVGGLDGREFQAESRDGEWEFFMLDRIDFQSKQYRLIWCLRDDCLFI
;
A
#
# COMPACT_ATOMS: atom_id res chain seq x y z
N MET A 1 -14.85 6.21 -15.22
CA MET A 1 -14.04 4.99 -15.14
C MET A 1 -12.66 5.46 -14.72
N SER A 2 -12.40 5.49 -13.42
CA SER A 2 -11.06 5.82 -12.95
C SER A 2 -10.23 4.55 -13.11
N GLU A 3 -9.20 4.61 -13.96
CA GLU A 3 -8.31 3.49 -14.21
C GLU A 3 -7.34 3.35 -13.02
N ARG A 4 -6.92 2.11 -12.73
CA ARG A 4 -5.88 1.86 -11.71
C ARG A 4 -4.60 2.57 -12.12
N ARG A 5 -3.92 3.19 -11.16
CA ARG A 5 -2.65 3.88 -11.38
C ARG A 5 -1.52 3.00 -10.90
N THR A 6 -0.58 2.73 -11.79
CA THR A 6 0.60 1.91 -11.48
C THR A 6 1.83 2.80 -11.42
N TYR A 7 2.64 2.61 -10.37
CA TYR A 7 3.88 3.31 -10.13
C TYR A 7 5.00 2.29 -9.96
N SER A 8 6.11 2.50 -10.65
CA SER A 8 7.33 1.72 -10.39
C SER A 8 7.92 2.15 -9.05
N ALA A 9 8.31 1.16 -8.26
CA ALA A 9 8.96 1.35 -6.97
C ALA A 9 10.06 0.31 -6.82
N ASP A 10 11.07 0.60 -6.00
CA ASP A 10 12.08 -0.38 -5.62
C ASP A 10 12.08 -0.44 -4.09
N LEU A 11 11.23 -1.30 -3.54
CA LEU A 11 11.03 -1.45 -2.10
C LEU A 11 11.26 -2.89 -1.68
N VAL A 12 11.57 -3.11 -0.41
CA VAL A 12 11.65 -4.45 0.17
C VAL A 12 10.67 -4.54 1.33
N ILE A 13 9.65 -5.37 1.21
CA ILE A 13 8.63 -5.59 2.26
C ILE A 13 8.61 -7.07 2.60
N ASP A 14 8.73 -7.43 3.88
CA ASP A 14 8.81 -8.83 4.33
C ASP A 14 9.96 -9.61 3.64
N GLY A 15 11.08 -8.92 3.37
CA GLY A 15 12.22 -9.47 2.65
C GLY A 15 11.99 -9.73 1.15
N ARG A 16 10.83 -9.33 0.60
CA ARG A 16 10.48 -9.48 -0.81
C ARG A 16 10.66 -8.17 -1.57
N PRO A 17 11.29 -8.20 -2.75
CA PRO A 17 11.35 -7.02 -3.60
C PRO A 17 9.96 -6.72 -4.14
N ILE A 18 9.54 -5.46 -4.04
CA ILE A 18 8.32 -4.95 -4.63
C ILE A 18 8.73 -3.97 -5.72
N HIS A 19 8.29 -4.25 -6.95
CA HIS A 19 8.65 -3.48 -8.14
C HIS A 19 7.56 -2.54 -8.63
N GLU A 20 6.30 -2.83 -8.25
CA GLU A 20 5.15 -2.08 -8.70
C GLU A 20 4.18 -1.81 -7.55
N ILE A 21 3.70 -0.57 -7.48
CA ILE A 21 2.61 -0.14 -6.60
C ILE A 21 1.41 0.18 -7.49
N VAL A 22 0.29 -0.51 -7.25
CA VAL A 22 -0.97 -0.34 -7.97
C VAL A 22 -1.98 0.27 -7.01
N ILE A 23 -2.43 1.48 -7.32
CA ILE A 23 -3.41 2.22 -6.54
C ILE A 23 -4.76 2.16 -7.23
N ASP A 24 -5.77 1.61 -6.55
CA ASP A 24 -7.15 1.59 -7.02
C ASP A 24 -7.87 2.90 -6.62
N PRO A 25 -8.46 3.65 -7.58
CA PRO A 25 -9.09 4.93 -7.30
C PRO A 25 -10.35 4.84 -6.43
N HIS A 26 -10.79 3.64 -6.04
CA HIS A 26 -11.91 3.46 -5.11
C HIS A 26 -11.74 4.24 -3.79
N TYR A 27 -10.50 4.49 -3.33
CA TYR A 27 -10.29 5.31 -2.12
C TYR A 27 -10.77 6.76 -2.30
N GLU A 28 -10.67 7.33 -3.50
CA GLU A 28 -11.06 8.72 -3.81
C GLU A 28 -12.54 8.98 -3.55
N ALA A 29 -13.38 7.94 -3.73
CA ALA A 29 -14.82 8.05 -3.50
C ALA A 29 -15.20 8.32 -2.03
N LYS A 30 -14.30 8.01 -1.09
CA LYS A 30 -14.50 8.21 0.35
C LYS A 30 -13.55 9.21 0.98
N HIS A 31 -12.44 9.51 0.31
CA HIS A 31 -11.34 10.30 0.84
C HIS A 31 -10.83 11.28 -0.21
N GLU A 32 -11.45 12.45 -0.30
CA GLU A 32 -11.01 13.54 -1.19
C GLU A 32 -9.70 14.20 -0.73
N ASP A 33 -9.30 13.99 0.54
CA ASP A 33 -8.06 14.54 1.12
C ASP A 33 -6.85 13.61 1.01
N ILE A 34 -7.00 12.48 0.31
CA ILE A 34 -5.93 11.53 0.02
C ILE A 34 -5.58 11.63 -1.47
N ASP A 35 -4.29 11.68 -1.77
CA ASP A 35 -3.77 11.65 -3.13
C ASP A 35 -2.72 10.52 -3.28
N ASP A 36 -2.35 10.23 -4.52
CA ASP A 36 -1.35 9.19 -4.80
C ASP A 36 0.01 9.53 -4.15
N VAL A 37 0.33 10.82 -4.02
CA VAL A 37 1.59 11.27 -3.42
C VAL A 37 1.66 10.85 -1.96
N LEU A 38 0.60 11.12 -1.18
CA LEU A 38 0.50 10.67 0.20
C LEU A 38 0.56 9.15 0.30
N ILE A 39 -0.13 8.43 -0.57
CA ILE A 39 -0.11 6.96 -0.58
C ILE A 39 1.32 6.45 -0.80
N LEU A 40 2.03 6.98 -1.79
CA LEU A 40 3.42 6.61 -2.09
C LEU A 40 4.36 6.92 -0.93
N GLU A 41 4.18 8.06 -0.24
CA GLU A 41 4.94 8.41 0.97
C GLU A 41 4.67 7.41 2.12
N LEU A 42 3.42 7.01 2.33
CA LEU A 42 3.05 6.01 3.33
C LEU A 42 3.65 4.63 2.99
N VAL A 43 3.60 4.23 1.73
CA VAL A 43 4.19 2.97 1.23
C VAL A 43 5.71 2.98 1.35
N GLY A 44 6.37 4.11 1.08
CA GLY A 44 7.81 4.27 1.30
C GLY A 44 8.21 4.01 2.77
N GLY A 45 7.31 4.29 3.71
CA GLY A 45 7.49 3.95 5.13
C GLY A 45 7.47 2.45 5.43
N LEU A 46 7.03 1.60 4.50
CA LEU A 46 7.04 0.14 4.62
C LEU A 46 8.39 -0.47 4.21
N ASP A 47 9.24 0.28 3.51
CA ASP A 47 10.51 -0.22 2.99
C ASP A 47 11.44 -0.74 4.10
N GLY A 48 11.99 -1.93 3.90
CA GLY A 48 12.84 -2.66 4.83
C GLY A 48 12.12 -3.16 6.07
N ARG A 49 10.78 -3.10 6.14
CA ARG A 49 10.00 -3.55 7.30
C ARG A 49 9.29 -4.88 7.03
N GLU A 50 8.99 -5.56 8.12
CA GLU A 50 8.25 -6.81 8.14
C GLU A 50 6.87 -6.57 8.77
N PHE A 51 5.84 -7.12 8.15
CA PHE A 51 4.46 -7.02 8.61
C PHE A 51 3.83 -8.40 8.62
N GLN A 52 2.98 -8.66 9.62
CA GLN A 52 2.23 -9.90 9.65
C GLN A 52 0.99 -9.76 8.76
N ALA A 53 0.80 -10.71 7.83
CA ALA A 53 -0.42 -10.77 7.04
C ALA A 53 -1.62 -11.08 7.94
N GLU A 54 -2.69 -10.28 7.79
CA GLU A 54 -3.99 -10.48 8.46
C GLU A 54 -4.69 -11.71 7.90
N SER A 55 -4.61 -11.92 6.59
CA SER A 55 -5.14 -13.09 5.92
C SER A 55 -4.34 -13.42 4.66
N ARG A 56 -4.51 -14.67 4.20
CA ARG A 56 -3.92 -15.17 2.95
C ARG A 56 -5.00 -15.89 2.17
N ASP A 57 -5.12 -15.60 0.88
CA ASP A 57 -6.03 -16.27 -0.05
C ASP A 57 -5.30 -16.62 -1.34
N GLY A 58 -4.85 -17.88 -1.43
CA GLY A 58 -4.00 -18.33 -2.53
C GLY A 58 -2.67 -17.57 -2.61
N GLU A 59 -2.46 -16.85 -3.71
CA GLU A 59 -1.27 -16.02 -3.97
C GLU A 59 -1.39 -14.61 -3.35
N TRP A 60 -2.54 -14.27 -2.77
CA TRP A 60 -2.79 -12.97 -2.18
C TRP A 60 -2.50 -12.96 -0.69
N GLU A 61 -1.75 -11.96 -0.25
CA GLU A 61 -1.52 -11.68 1.17
C GLU A 61 -2.08 -10.30 1.50
N PHE A 62 -2.91 -10.24 2.54
CA PHE A 62 -3.59 -9.02 2.97
C PHE A 62 -2.96 -8.48 4.24
N PHE A 63 -2.70 -7.17 4.28
CA PHE A 63 -2.04 -6.51 5.39
C PHE A 63 -2.83 -5.28 5.82
N MET A 64 -2.72 -4.95 7.11
CA MET A 64 -3.31 -3.76 7.69
C MET A 64 -2.33 -3.14 8.68
N LEU A 65 -2.12 -1.83 8.54
CA LEU A 65 -1.35 -1.04 9.49
C LEU A 65 -2.21 0.12 9.99
N ASP A 66 -2.68 -0.01 11.23
CA ASP A 66 -3.73 0.86 11.79
C ASP A 66 -3.26 2.25 12.23
N ARG A 67 -1.96 2.44 12.45
CA ARG A 67 -1.41 3.63 13.09
C ARG A 67 -0.13 4.08 12.42
N ILE A 68 -0.26 4.64 11.23
CA ILE A 68 0.82 5.41 10.61
C ILE A 68 0.64 6.86 11.01
N ASP A 69 1.51 7.35 11.90
CA ASP A 69 1.58 8.78 12.23
C ASP A 69 2.37 9.50 11.11
N PHE A 70 1.68 10.34 10.33
CA PHE A 70 2.29 11.14 9.26
C PHE A 70 1.71 12.56 9.27
N GLN A 71 2.58 13.58 9.28
CA GLN A 71 2.18 15.01 9.33
C GLN A 71 1.11 15.35 10.39
N SER A 72 1.25 14.78 11.59
CA SER A 72 0.29 14.96 12.71
C SER A 72 -1.13 14.42 12.46
N LYS A 73 -1.32 13.62 11.41
CA LYS A 73 -2.52 12.82 11.16
C LYS A 73 -2.20 11.34 11.35
N GLN A 74 -3.23 10.57 11.73
CA GLN A 74 -3.16 9.12 11.79
C GLN A 74 -3.83 8.51 10.59
N TYR A 75 -3.09 7.65 9.92
CA TYR A 75 -3.56 6.91 8.75
C TYR A 75 -3.63 5.42 9.07
N ARG A 76 -4.65 4.79 8.51
CA ARG A 76 -4.73 3.34 8.38
C ARG A 76 -4.40 2.99 6.93
N LEU A 77 -3.37 2.20 6.74
CA LEU A 77 -3.00 1.67 5.43
C LEU A 77 -3.44 0.21 5.33
N ILE A 78 -4.16 -0.11 4.27
CA ILE A 78 -4.55 -1.48 3.92
C ILE A 78 -3.92 -1.74 2.56
N TRP A 79 -3.20 -2.84 2.44
CA TRP A 79 -2.59 -3.22 1.17
C TRP A 79 -2.58 -4.73 1.00
N CYS A 80 -2.45 -5.16 -0.25
CA CYS A 80 -2.29 -6.56 -0.60
C CYS A 80 -0.99 -6.76 -1.37
N LEU A 81 -0.32 -7.89 -1.17
CA LEU A 81 0.84 -8.28 -1.96
C LEU A 81 0.49 -9.48 -2.84
N ARG A 82 0.95 -9.43 -4.09
CA ARG A 82 0.91 -10.55 -5.04
C ARG A 82 1.94 -10.34 -6.15
N ASP A 83 2.69 -11.38 -6.51
CA ASP A 83 3.62 -11.37 -7.65
C ASP A 83 4.56 -10.15 -7.68
N ASP A 84 5.15 -9.80 -6.53
CA ASP A 84 6.04 -8.63 -6.34
C ASP A 84 5.38 -7.26 -6.61
N CYS A 85 4.05 -7.24 -6.65
CA CYS A 85 3.22 -6.04 -6.77
C CYS A 85 2.48 -5.76 -5.45
N LEU A 86 2.45 -4.49 -5.07
CA LEU A 86 1.69 -3.98 -3.93
C LEU A 86 0.43 -3.29 -4.43
N PHE A 87 -0.72 -3.68 -3.88
CA PHE A 87 -2.03 -3.15 -4.24
C PHE A 87 -2.64 -2.37 -3.07
N ILE A 88 -3.18 -1.19 -3.35
CA ILE A 88 -3.89 -0.31 -2.40
C ILE A 88 -5.30 -0.05 -2.89
#